data_AF-A0A6V7K026-F1
#
_entry.id   AF-A0A6V7K026-F1
#
_cell.length_a   1.000
_cell.length_b   1.000
_cell.length_c   1.000
_cell.angle_alpha   90.00
_cell.angle_beta   90.00
_cell.angle_gamma   90.00
#
_symmetry.space_group_name_H-M   'P 1'
#
loop_
_entity.id
_entity.type
_entity.pdbx_description
1 polymer ?
#
loop_
_entity_poly.entity_id
_entity_poly.type
_entity_poly.pdbx_seq_one_letter_code
_entity_poly.pdbx_strand_id
1 'polypeptide(L)' 'MPKVRRSKKPPPDGWELIEPTLEELEQKMRE' A
#
# COMPACT_ATOMS: atom_id res chain seq x y z
N MET A 1 2.85 -12.29 -0.48
CA MET A 1 3.34 -11.77 0.81
C MET A 1 2.68 -10.43 1.07
N PRO A 2 2.02 -10.21 2.21
CA PRO A 2 1.43 -8.91 2.54
C PRO A 2 2.52 -7.84 2.53
N LYS A 3 2.17 -6.61 2.11
CA LYS A 3 3.10 -5.48 2.09
C LYS A 3 3.58 -5.22 3.52
N VAL A 4 4.84 -5.51 3.79
CA VAL A 4 5.42 -5.30 5.12
C VAL A 4 5.59 -3.80 5.32
N ARG A 5 4.68 -3.19 6.08
CA ARG A 5 4.83 -1.80 6.53
C ARG A 5 6.06 -1.72 7.43
N ARG A 6 7.12 -1.06 6.94
CA ARG A 6 8.37 -0.88 7.70
C ARG A 6 8.22 0.14 8.84
N SER A 7 7.28 1.08 8.69
CA SER A 7 6.95 2.06 9.73
C SER A 7 5.92 1.51 10.70
N LYS A 8 6.12 1.77 11.99
CA LYS A 8 5.12 1.55 13.05
C LYS A 8 4.15 2.73 13.23
N LYS A 9 4.43 3.88 12.61
CA LYS A 9 3.54 5.05 12.65
C LYS A 9 2.30 4.79 11.79
N PRO A 10 1.14 5.34 12.15
CA PRO A 10 -0.03 5.30 11.28
C PRO A 10 0.28 5.98 9.93
N PRO A 11 -0.40 5.58 8.86
CA PRO A 11 -0.26 6.26 7.58
C PRO A 11 -0.75 7.72 7.69
N PRO A 12 -0.21 8.64 6.87
CA PRO A 12 -0.66 10.03 6.85
C PRO A 12 -2.12 10.18 6.40
N ASP A 13 -2.69 11.36 6.65
CA ASP A 13 -4.02 11.72 6.15
C ASP A 13 -4.07 11.60 4.62
N GLY A 14 -5.20 11.10 4.10
CA GLY A 14 -5.39 10.88 2.67
C GLY A 14 -4.69 9.64 2.09
N TRP A 15 -3.99 8.83 2.91
CA TRP A 15 -3.40 7.56 2.46
C TRP A 15 -4.45 6.60 1.89
N GLU A 16 -5.64 6.55 2.48
CA GLU A 16 -6.76 5.71 2.05
C GLU A 16 -7.20 6.01 0.60
N LEU A 17 -6.94 7.23 0.11
CA LEU A 17 -7.28 7.63 -1.27
C LEU A 17 -6.40 6.94 -2.31
N ILE A 18 -5.15 6.62 -1.95
CA ILE A 18 -4.16 6.05 -2.87
C ILE A 18 -3.89 4.56 -2.60
N GLU A 19 -4.26 4.06 -1.42
CA GLU A 19 -4.04 2.66 -1.02
C GLU A 19 -4.62 1.64 -2.02
N PRO A 20 -5.87 1.78 -2.53
CA PRO A 20 -6.41 0.84 -3.50
C PRO A 20 -5.59 0.76 -4.79
N THR A 21 -5.18 1.91 -5.34
CA THR A 21 -4.36 1.95 -6.55
C THR A 21 -2.96 1.35 -6.33
N LEU A 22 -2.37 1.57 -5.15
CA LEU A 22 -1.07 0.99 -4.82
C LEU A 22 -1.14 -0.53 -4.67
N GLU A 23 -2.25 -1.08 -4.19
CA GLU A 23 -2.48 -2.53 -4.11
C GLU A 23 -2.62 -3.14 -5.51
N GLU A 24 -3.40 -2.51 -6.40
CA GLU A 24 -3.55 -2.96 -7.78
C GLU A 24 -2.22 -2.98 -8.55
N LEU A 25 -1.41 -1.92 -8.40
CA LEU A 25 -0.09 -1.86 -9.03
C LEU A 25 0.86 -2.92 -8.49
N GLU A 26 0.82 -3.17 -7.19
CA GLU A 26 1.63 -4.22 -6.57
C GLU A 26 1.23 -5.62 -7.04
N GLN A 27 -0.06 -5.85 -7.27
CA GLN A 27 -0.55 -7.10 -7.87
C GLN A 27 0.00 -7.26 -9.30
N LYS A 28 -0.14 -6.23 -10.14
CA LYS A 28 0.39 -6.25 -11.52
C LYS A 28 1.89 -6.49 -11.61
N MET A 29 2.67 -6.00 -10.63
CA MET A 29 4.13 -6.21 -10.59
C MET A 29 4.54 -7.63 -10.19
N ARG A 30 3.62 -8.44 -9.63
CA ARG A 30 3.87 -9.82 -9.23
C ARG A 30 3.42 -10.84 -10.28
N GLU A 31 2.64 -10.41 -11.26
CA GLU A 31 2.38 -11.15 -12.50
C GLU A 31 3.66 -11.24 -13.36
#